data_AF-A0A920VQI5-F1
#
_entry.id   AF-A0A920VQI5-F1
#
_cell.length_a   1.000
_cell.length_b   1.000
_cell.length_c   1.000
_cell.angle_alpha   90.00
_cell.angle_beta   90.00
_cell.angle_gamma   90.00
#
_symmetry.space_group_name_H-M   'P 1'
#
loop_
_entity.id
_entity.type
_entity.pdbx_description
1 polymer ?
#
loop_
_entity_poly.entity_id
_entity_poly.type
_entity_poly.pdbx_seq_one_letter_code
_entity_poly.pdbx_strand_id
1 'polypeptide(L)'
;MQIMFNAIGQVPAPVFDTQIGAMFSGYGDQPAYATLVEKILGESIDKRSQMTDWSRRPLTKHQINYAIGDVTHLIHVYDKLISELKTSNRIYWAHEEISRLQDQNVYDTDLRKLWRKVRLRRPTRRSLAILREITEWRELTARKQDIPKNWVVRDESLAEIALNAPQTRADLERVRGVNERLANGRYGTGLIEAVNIGLAVPEEKCPDPDRGRSPLRGHDTLVALLQALLKLRCDENGIAAQLVANRKELDRIATEDKPDVRAMTGWRKEIYGNDAVALKNGEIALTAEGLSVRIVKA
;
A
#
# COMPACT_ATOMS: atom_id res chain seq x y z
N MET A 1 -5.30 -10.98 -5.09
CA MET A 1 -6.76 -10.79 -5.22
C MET A 1 -7.17 -9.93 -6.42
N GLN A 2 -6.57 -8.76 -6.71
CA GLN A 2 -6.96 -7.92 -7.86
C GLN A 2 -7.02 -8.66 -9.21
N ILE A 3 -6.02 -9.51 -9.52
CA ILE A 3 -6.02 -10.30 -10.77
C ILE A 3 -7.24 -11.22 -10.83
N MET A 4 -7.56 -11.91 -9.73
CA MET A 4 -8.75 -12.76 -9.64
C MET A 4 -10.01 -11.92 -9.82
N PHE A 5 -10.16 -10.80 -9.10
CA PHE A 5 -11.31 -9.91 -9.25
C PHE A 5 -11.51 -9.44 -10.70
N ASN A 6 -10.44 -9.03 -11.38
CA ASN A 6 -10.52 -8.60 -12.78
C ASN A 6 -10.87 -9.75 -13.74
N ALA A 7 -10.41 -10.97 -13.45
CA ALA A 7 -10.60 -12.13 -14.33
C ALA A 7 -11.96 -12.80 -14.16
N ILE A 8 -12.48 -12.88 -12.92
CA ILE A 8 -13.72 -13.63 -12.60
C ILE A 8 -14.83 -12.75 -12.02
N GLY A 9 -14.61 -11.44 -11.87
CA GLY A 9 -15.62 -10.49 -11.36
C GLY A 9 -15.89 -10.60 -9.85
N GLN A 10 -15.18 -11.46 -9.14
CA GLN A 10 -15.35 -11.69 -7.70
C GLN A 10 -14.03 -12.05 -7.02
N VAL A 11 -14.01 -11.86 -5.70
CA VAL A 11 -12.86 -12.19 -4.85
C VAL A 11 -13.09 -13.60 -4.28
N PRO A 12 -12.18 -14.58 -4.50
CA PRO A 12 -12.30 -15.91 -3.90
C PRO A 12 -12.47 -15.87 -2.38
N ALA A 13 -13.45 -16.61 -1.87
CA ALA A 13 -13.71 -16.78 -0.46
C ALA A 13 -14.20 -18.22 -0.16
N PRO A 14 -13.80 -18.83 0.97
CA PRO A 14 -12.86 -18.31 1.95
C PRO A 14 -11.41 -18.29 1.40
N VAL A 15 -10.59 -17.36 1.90
CA VAL A 15 -9.15 -17.28 1.60
C VAL A 15 -8.38 -17.19 2.91
N PHE A 16 -7.17 -17.75 2.92
CA PHE A 16 -6.18 -17.52 3.97
C PHE A 16 -4.90 -16.98 3.35
N ASP A 17 -4.43 -15.85 3.86
CA ASP A 17 -3.18 -15.25 3.43
C ASP A 17 -2.06 -15.71 4.37
N THR A 18 -1.14 -16.53 3.85
CA THR A 18 -0.02 -17.08 4.63
C THR A 18 0.96 -16.01 5.08
N GLN A 19 1.07 -14.89 4.37
CA GLN A 19 1.90 -13.76 4.82
C GLN A 19 1.27 -13.08 6.03
N ILE A 20 -0.04 -12.82 6.02
CA ILE A 20 -0.74 -12.26 7.18
C ILE A 20 -0.67 -13.23 8.37
N GLY A 21 -0.93 -14.52 8.16
CA GLY A 21 -0.81 -15.53 9.21
C GLY A 21 0.59 -15.54 9.83
N ALA A 22 1.63 -15.47 9.00
CA ALA A 22 3.01 -15.45 9.46
C ALA A 22 3.40 -14.18 10.23
N MET A 23 2.82 -13.03 9.89
CA MET A 23 3.00 -11.77 10.64
C MET A 23 2.45 -11.85 12.08
N PHE A 24 1.47 -12.72 12.34
CA PHE A 24 0.94 -12.98 13.69
C PHE A 24 1.68 -14.10 14.45
N SER A 25 2.51 -14.87 13.73
CA SER A 25 3.32 -15.99 14.26
C SER A 25 4.81 -15.64 14.40
N GLY A 26 5.18 -14.35 14.38
CA GLY A 26 6.56 -13.92 14.67
C GLY A 26 7.56 -14.11 13.53
N TYR A 27 7.10 -14.33 12.29
CA TYR A 27 8.01 -14.51 11.14
C TYR A 27 8.53 -13.20 10.52
N GLY A 28 8.15 -12.05 11.10
CA GLY A 28 8.55 -10.70 10.67
C GLY A 28 7.42 -9.94 9.96
N ASP A 29 7.72 -8.70 9.55
CA ASP A 29 6.70 -7.78 9.01
C ASP A 29 6.19 -8.14 7.61
N GLN A 30 7.06 -8.68 6.75
CA GLN A 30 6.70 -9.04 5.37
C GLN A 30 7.46 -10.29 4.94
N PRO A 31 7.18 -11.45 5.54
CA PRO A 31 7.92 -12.65 5.23
C PRO A 31 7.62 -13.08 3.77
N ALA A 32 8.69 -13.28 2.99
CA ALA A 32 8.58 -13.81 1.64
C ALA A 32 8.26 -15.32 1.69
N TYR A 33 7.48 -15.81 0.73
CA TYR A 33 7.07 -17.22 0.68
C TYR A 33 8.26 -18.19 0.80
N ALA A 34 9.33 -17.99 0.03
CA ALA A 34 10.52 -18.83 0.12
C ALA A 34 11.17 -18.84 1.51
N THR A 35 11.18 -17.70 2.21
CA THR A 35 11.69 -17.59 3.58
C THR A 35 10.76 -18.28 4.58
N LEU A 36 9.45 -18.26 4.35
CA LEU A 36 8.51 -19.02 5.18
C LEU A 36 8.72 -20.52 5.02
N VAL A 37 8.84 -21.00 3.78
CA VAL A 37 9.08 -22.42 3.50
C VAL A 37 10.39 -22.89 4.14
N GLU A 38 11.47 -22.11 4.03
CA GLU A 38 12.74 -22.42 4.68
C GLU A 38 12.62 -22.45 6.21
N LYS A 39 11.97 -21.46 6.83
CA LYS A 39 11.84 -21.40 8.29
C LYS A 39 10.89 -22.44 8.87
N ILE A 40 9.83 -22.80 8.14
CA ILE A 40 8.76 -23.69 8.62
C ILE A 40 9.06 -25.14 8.28
N LEU A 41 9.53 -25.41 7.06
CA LEU A 41 9.72 -26.76 6.52
C LEU A 41 11.19 -27.15 6.39
N GLY A 42 12.13 -26.19 6.47
CA GLY A 42 13.55 -26.45 6.21
C GLY A 42 13.86 -26.67 4.73
N GLU A 43 12.92 -26.35 3.84
CA GLU A 43 13.04 -26.57 2.40
C GLU A 43 13.40 -25.28 1.66
N SER A 44 14.07 -25.42 0.51
CA SER A 44 14.50 -24.27 -0.31
C SER A 44 13.72 -24.22 -1.62
N ILE A 45 13.24 -23.02 -1.98
CA ILE A 45 12.58 -22.77 -3.26
C ILE A 45 13.55 -22.05 -4.19
N ASP A 46 13.68 -22.55 -5.42
CA ASP A 46 14.47 -21.90 -6.46
C ASP A 46 13.77 -20.60 -6.91
N LYS A 47 14.44 -19.47 -6.71
CA LYS A 47 13.95 -18.12 -7.07
C LYS A 47 14.25 -17.73 -8.52
N ARG A 48 14.95 -18.57 -9.27
CA ARG A 48 15.29 -18.29 -10.68
C ARG A 48 13.99 -18.31 -11.50
N SER A 49 13.68 -17.19 -12.19
CA SER A 49 12.49 -16.90 -13.03
C SER A 49 11.36 -16.03 -12.47
N GLN A 50 11.55 -15.33 -11.36
CA GLN A 50 10.54 -14.38 -10.89
C GLN A 50 10.22 -13.27 -11.94
N MET A 51 11.18 -12.92 -12.80
CA MET A 51 11.01 -11.91 -13.87
C MET A 51 11.16 -12.54 -15.26
N THR A 52 10.11 -13.23 -15.72
CA THR A 52 10.00 -13.71 -17.11
C THR A 52 8.69 -13.24 -17.74
N ASP A 53 8.64 -13.18 -19.08
CA ASP A 53 7.41 -12.85 -19.80
C ASP A 53 6.46 -14.07 -19.79
N TRP A 54 5.46 -14.02 -18.91
CA TRP A 54 4.43 -15.05 -18.74
C TRP A 54 3.35 -15.04 -19.83
N SER A 55 3.36 -14.07 -20.75
CA SER A 55 2.44 -14.03 -21.89
C SER A 55 2.90 -14.92 -23.06
N ARG A 56 4.21 -15.19 -23.15
CA ARG A 56 4.79 -15.99 -24.23
C ARG A 56 4.29 -17.43 -24.23
N ARG A 57 4.09 -17.99 -25.42
CA ARG A 57 3.69 -19.38 -25.63
C ARG A 57 4.59 -20.07 -26.67
N PRO A 58 4.93 -21.36 -26.47
CA PRO A 58 4.62 -22.18 -25.28
C PRO A 58 5.40 -21.74 -24.03
N LEU A 59 4.93 -22.10 -22.85
CA LEU A 59 5.69 -21.87 -21.61
C LEU A 59 6.94 -22.74 -21.59
N THR A 60 8.04 -22.20 -21.07
CA THR A 60 9.27 -22.96 -20.91
C THR A 60 9.15 -23.95 -19.74
N LYS A 61 9.94 -25.04 -19.78
CA LYS A 61 10.01 -26.00 -18.65
C LYS A 61 10.38 -25.32 -17.33
N HIS A 62 11.23 -24.29 -17.39
CA HIS A 62 11.64 -23.54 -16.22
C HIS A 62 10.48 -22.72 -15.62
N GLN A 63 9.68 -22.04 -16.46
CA GLN A 63 8.46 -21.36 -16.01
C GLN A 63 7.44 -22.32 -15.38
N ILE A 64 7.23 -23.50 -15.98
CA ILE A 64 6.32 -24.51 -15.43
C ILE A 64 6.80 -24.98 -14.04
N ASN A 65 8.09 -25.32 -13.90
CA ASN A 65 8.66 -25.75 -12.62
C ASN A 65 8.56 -24.65 -11.55
N TYR A 66 8.83 -23.40 -11.92
CA TYR A 66 8.68 -22.25 -11.03
C TYR A 66 7.23 -22.10 -10.54
N ALA A 67 6.25 -22.15 -11.44
CA ALA A 67 4.83 -22.02 -11.10
C ALA A 67 4.33 -23.14 -10.18
N ILE A 68 4.85 -24.37 -10.34
CA ILE A 68 4.57 -25.49 -9.43
C ILE A 68 5.17 -25.21 -8.04
N GLY A 69 6.43 -24.77 -7.98
CA GLY A 69 7.11 -24.44 -6.72
C GLY A 69 6.39 -23.37 -5.88
N ASP A 70 5.76 -22.40 -6.53
CA ASP A 70 4.96 -21.35 -5.89
C ASP A 70 3.71 -21.87 -5.16
N VAL A 71 3.29 -23.13 -5.38
CA VAL A 71 2.11 -23.73 -4.72
C VAL A 71 2.37 -25.01 -3.94
N THR A 72 3.43 -25.77 -4.26
CA THR A 72 3.71 -27.09 -3.66
C THR A 72 3.70 -27.08 -2.13
N HIS A 73 4.31 -26.07 -1.49
CA HIS A 73 4.48 -26.04 -0.04
C HIS A 73 3.42 -25.20 0.70
N LEU A 74 2.55 -24.49 -0.02
CA LEU A 74 1.60 -23.55 0.59
C LEU A 74 0.67 -24.21 1.60
N ILE A 75 0.20 -25.43 1.32
CA ILE A 75 -0.72 -26.14 2.23
C ILE A 75 -0.04 -26.52 3.55
N HIS A 76 1.22 -26.96 3.51
CA HIS A 76 1.97 -27.30 4.71
C HIS A 76 2.34 -26.06 5.54
N VAL A 77 2.69 -24.95 4.86
CA VAL A 77 2.88 -23.65 5.51
C VAL A 77 1.58 -23.20 6.18
N TYR A 78 0.44 -23.33 5.49
CA TYR A 78 -0.88 -23.01 6.04
C TYR A 78 -1.18 -23.82 7.31
N ASP A 79 -1.01 -25.15 7.29
CA ASP A 79 -1.30 -26.01 8.43
C ASP A 79 -0.48 -25.63 9.67
N LYS A 80 0.81 -25.34 9.48
CA LYS A 80 1.69 -24.87 10.55
C LYS A 80 1.21 -23.55 11.14
N LEU A 81 0.93 -22.57 10.29
CA LEU A 81 0.50 -21.24 10.72
C LEU A 81 -0.84 -21.30 11.48
N ILE A 82 -1.80 -22.09 10.99
CA ILE A 82 -3.08 -22.28 11.68
C ILE A 82 -2.88 -22.91 13.06
N SER A 83 -2.01 -23.91 13.17
CA SER A 83 -1.69 -24.55 14.46
C SER A 83 -1.10 -23.55 15.46
N GLU A 84 -0.16 -22.71 15.02
CA GLU A 84 0.46 -21.67 15.85
C GLU A 84 -0.52 -20.57 16.26
N LEU A 85 -1.37 -20.13 15.34
CA LEU A 85 -2.41 -19.13 15.59
C LEU A 85 -3.46 -19.64 16.59
N LYS A 86 -3.81 -20.94 16.53
CA LYS A 86 -4.70 -21.55 17.51
C LYS A 86 -4.03 -21.67 18.87
N THR A 87 -2.79 -22.12 18.91
CA THR A 87 -2.01 -22.27 20.15
C THR A 87 -1.79 -20.94 20.87
N SER A 88 -1.57 -19.87 20.10
CA SER A 88 -1.42 -18.50 20.61
C SER A 88 -2.75 -17.77 20.83
N ASN A 89 -3.90 -18.39 20.52
CA ASN A 89 -5.24 -17.80 20.55
C ASN A 89 -5.38 -16.51 19.71
N ARG A 90 -4.70 -16.45 18.55
CA ARG A 90 -4.67 -15.29 17.62
C ARG A 90 -5.39 -15.53 16.31
N ILE A 91 -6.02 -16.70 16.15
CA ILE A 91 -6.73 -17.07 14.92
C ILE A 91 -7.78 -16.02 14.53
N TYR A 92 -8.46 -15.42 15.51
CA TYR A 92 -9.46 -14.37 15.25
C TYR A 92 -8.83 -13.04 14.81
N TRP A 93 -7.62 -12.69 15.28
CA TRP A 93 -6.88 -11.52 14.79
C TRP A 93 -6.50 -11.69 13.32
N ALA A 94 -6.01 -12.87 12.95
CA ALA A 94 -5.68 -13.18 11.57
C ALA A 94 -6.93 -13.14 10.68
N HIS A 95 -8.05 -13.70 11.13
CA HIS A 95 -9.31 -13.63 10.39
C HIS A 95 -9.81 -12.19 10.19
N GLU A 96 -9.72 -11.33 11.22
CA GLU A 96 -10.10 -9.91 11.10
C GLU A 96 -9.29 -9.23 9.97
N GLU A 97 -7.99 -9.47 9.90
CA GLU A 97 -7.13 -8.87 8.87
C GLU A 97 -7.37 -9.45 7.48
N ILE A 98 -7.51 -10.78 7.38
CA ILE A 98 -7.74 -11.47 6.11
C ILE A 98 -9.12 -11.12 5.54
N SER A 99 -10.13 -10.88 6.39
CA SER A 99 -11.48 -10.52 5.95
C SER A 99 -11.48 -9.23 5.12
N ARG A 100 -10.56 -8.30 5.38
CA ARG A 100 -10.42 -7.07 4.55
C ARG A 100 -9.97 -7.38 3.13
N LEU A 101 -9.23 -8.47 2.90
CA LEU A 101 -8.85 -8.92 1.56
C LEU A 101 -10.02 -9.55 0.79
N GLN A 102 -11.13 -9.84 1.47
CA GLN A 102 -12.34 -10.38 0.85
C GLN A 102 -13.33 -9.28 0.42
N ASP A 103 -13.12 -8.03 0.85
CA ASP A 103 -13.96 -6.90 0.45
C ASP A 103 -13.70 -6.54 -1.03
N GLN A 104 -14.72 -6.74 -1.86
CA GLN A 104 -14.66 -6.45 -3.29
C GLN A 104 -14.43 -4.96 -3.58
N ASN A 105 -14.91 -4.07 -2.71
CA ASN A 105 -14.74 -2.62 -2.87
C ASN A 105 -13.27 -2.19 -2.82
N VAL A 106 -12.39 -3.01 -2.23
CA VAL A 106 -10.93 -2.77 -2.23
C VAL A 106 -10.34 -2.90 -3.63
N TYR A 107 -10.95 -3.74 -4.49
CA TYR A 107 -10.46 -4.06 -5.82
C TYR A 107 -11.24 -3.34 -6.94
N ASP A 108 -12.48 -2.93 -6.65
CA ASP A 108 -13.24 -2.04 -7.53
C ASP A 108 -12.65 -0.62 -7.47
N THR A 109 -11.67 -0.39 -8.33
CA THR A 109 -10.91 0.86 -8.35
C THR A 109 -11.69 1.93 -9.11
N ASP A 110 -12.22 2.91 -8.37
CA ASP A 110 -12.74 4.16 -8.93
C ASP A 110 -11.63 4.91 -9.71
N LEU A 111 -11.77 4.92 -11.04
CA LEU A 111 -10.86 5.57 -11.97
C LEU A 111 -10.64 7.05 -11.62
N ARG A 112 -11.68 7.73 -11.12
CA ARG A 112 -11.63 9.14 -10.75
C ARG A 112 -10.86 9.43 -9.49
N LYS A 113 -10.45 8.42 -8.73
CA LYS A 113 -9.58 8.58 -7.55
C LYS A 113 -8.12 8.24 -7.83
N LEU A 114 -7.80 7.68 -9.00
CA LEU A 114 -6.44 7.23 -9.32
C LEU A 114 -5.41 8.35 -9.32
N TRP A 115 -5.81 9.59 -9.64
CA TRP A 115 -4.93 10.75 -9.61
C TRP A 115 -4.29 10.99 -8.24
N ARG A 116 -4.91 10.54 -7.13
CA ARG A 116 -4.36 10.67 -5.77
C ARG A 116 -3.05 9.91 -5.58
N LYS A 117 -2.75 8.94 -6.46
CA LYS A 117 -1.48 8.19 -6.46
C LYS A 117 -0.35 8.95 -7.16
N VAL A 118 -0.67 9.97 -7.96
CA VAL A 118 0.32 10.80 -8.67
C VAL A 118 0.60 12.05 -7.82
N ARG A 119 1.85 12.22 -7.40
CA ARG A 119 2.24 13.30 -6.49
C ARG A 119 2.56 14.59 -7.26
N LEU A 120 1.89 15.68 -6.90
CA LEU A 120 2.25 17.03 -7.35
C LEU A 120 3.11 17.75 -6.29
N ARG A 121 4.11 18.51 -6.73
CA ARG A 121 4.97 19.30 -5.83
C ARG A 121 4.26 20.51 -5.21
N ARG A 122 3.38 21.17 -5.98
CA ARG A 122 2.61 22.36 -5.57
C ARG A 122 1.19 22.27 -6.15
N PRO A 123 0.31 21.43 -5.57
CA PRO A 123 -1.01 21.21 -6.11
C PRO A 123 -1.89 22.45 -5.94
N THR A 124 -2.52 22.90 -7.03
CA THR A 124 -3.65 23.84 -7.01
C THR A 124 -4.94 23.08 -7.30
N ARG A 125 -6.09 23.64 -6.92
CA ARG A 125 -7.41 23.03 -7.22
C ARG A 125 -7.57 22.72 -8.71
N ARG A 126 -7.12 23.68 -9.56
CA ARG A 126 -7.11 23.52 -11.02
C ARG A 126 -6.16 22.44 -11.50
N SER A 127 -4.91 22.39 -11.02
CA SER A 127 -3.96 21.35 -11.46
C SER A 127 -4.44 19.96 -11.05
N LEU A 128 -5.15 19.83 -9.93
CA LEU A 128 -5.75 18.56 -9.51
C LEU A 128 -6.95 18.16 -10.35
N ALA A 129 -7.78 19.11 -10.78
CA ALA A 129 -8.85 18.84 -11.74
C ALA A 129 -8.27 18.31 -13.06
N ILE A 130 -7.23 18.95 -13.59
CA ILE A 130 -6.52 18.48 -14.79
C ILE A 130 -5.92 17.09 -14.57
N LEU A 131 -5.19 16.89 -13.46
CA LEU A 131 -4.57 15.61 -13.12
C LEU A 131 -5.61 14.48 -13.06
N ARG A 132 -6.80 14.74 -12.51
CA ARG A 132 -7.91 13.77 -12.48
C ARG A 132 -8.27 13.29 -13.86
N GLU A 133 -8.58 14.21 -14.77
CA GLU A 133 -9.07 13.86 -16.11
C GLU A 133 -7.98 13.17 -16.95
N ILE A 134 -6.73 13.66 -16.93
CA ILE A 134 -5.63 13.02 -17.68
C ILE A 134 -5.25 11.65 -17.11
N THR A 135 -5.40 11.43 -15.80
CA THR A 135 -5.12 10.13 -15.17
C THR A 135 -6.19 9.11 -15.54
N GLU A 136 -7.46 9.52 -15.49
CA GLU A 136 -8.60 8.70 -15.91
C GLU A 136 -8.47 8.31 -17.40
N TRP A 137 -8.18 9.29 -18.27
CA TRP A 137 -7.93 9.05 -19.69
C TRP A 137 -6.78 8.06 -19.92
N ARG A 138 -5.66 8.21 -19.20
CA ARG A 138 -4.51 7.30 -19.32
C ARG A 138 -4.89 5.87 -18.95
N GLU A 139 -5.62 5.70 -17.86
CA GLU A 139 -6.03 4.38 -17.38
C GLU A 139 -6.99 3.71 -18.36
N LEU A 140 -8.00 4.44 -18.88
CA LEU A 140 -8.92 3.94 -19.91
C LEU A 140 -8.17 3.55 -21.19
N THR A 141 -7.21 4.36 -21.62
CA THR A 141 -6.38 4.09 -22.80
C THR A 141 -5.51 2.85 -22.62
N ALA A 142 -4.86 2.73 -21.46
CA ALA A 142 -4.02 1.58 -21.12
C ALA A 142 -4.83 0.29 -21.07
N ARG A 143 -6.02 0.31 -20.45
CA ARG A 143 -6.94 -0.83 -20.40
C ARG A 143 -7.44 -1.23 -21.78
N LYS A 144 -7.86 -0.26 -22.61
CA LYS A 144 -8.33 -0.51 -23.98
C LYS A 144 -7.26 -1.18 -24.85
N GLN A 145 -6.00 -0.84 -24.63
CA GLN A 145 -4.88 -1.38 -25.42
C GLN A 145 -4.20 -2.58 -24.76
N ASP A 146 -4.63 -2.97 -23.55
CA ASP A 146 -4.01 -4.02 -22.73
C ASP A 146 -2.48 -3.84 -22.57
N ILE A 147 -2.06 -2.61 -22.21
CA ILE A 147 -0.66 -2.27 -21.97
C ILE A 147 -0.45 -1.63 -20.60
N PRO A 148 0.76 -1.69 -20.03
CA PRO A 148 1.07 -0.97 -18.81
C PRO A 148 0.81 0.54 -18.95
N LYS A 149 0.09 1.14 -18.00
CA LYS A 149 -0.23 2.58 -18.00
C LYS A 149 0.98 3.51 -18.21
N ASN A 150 2.15 3.14 -17.70
CA ASN A 150 3.38 3.92 -17.83
C ASN A 150 3.95 3.91 -19.26
N TRP A 151 3.50 3.00 -20.13
CA TRP A 151 3.84 2.99 -21.56
C TRP A 151 2.98 3.97 -22.36
N VAL A 152 1.82 4.38 -21.81
CA VAL A 152 1.00 5.46 -22.37
C VAL A 152 1.64 6.80 -21.99
N VAL A 153 1.71 7.09 -20.69
CA VAL A 153 2.38 8.28 -20.13
C VAL A 153 2.92 7.95 -18.73
N ARG A 154 4.14 8.37 -18.41
CA ARG A 154 4.73 8.18 -17.07
C ARG A 154 4.10 9.10 -16.03
N ASP A 155 4.14 8.70 -14.76
CA ASP A 155 3.55 9.49 -13.66
C ASP A 155 4.19 10.88 -13.54
N GLU A 156 5.51 10.98 -13.75
CA GLU A 156 6.24 12.25 -13.71
C GLU A 156 5.78 13.19 -14.82
N SER A 157 5.59 12.66 -16.04
CA SER A 157 5.09 13.43 -17.17
C SER A 157 3.64 13.87 -16.95
N LEU A 158 2.77 13.03 -16.38
CA LEU A 158 1.41 13.43 -16.01
C LEU A 158 1.41 14.58 -15.00
N ALA A 159 2.27 14.53 -14.00
CA ALA A 159 2.39 15.59 -13.01
C ALA A 159 2.79 16.93 -13.67
N GLU A 160 3.78 16.90 -14.57
CA GLU A 160 4.21 18.10 -15.31
C GLU A 160 3.12 18.62 -16.27
N ILE A 161 2.40 17.74 -16.97
CA ILE A 161 1.27 18.14 -17.85
C ILE A 161 0.17 18.82 -17.03
N ALA A 162 -0.16 18.28 -15.85
CA ALA A 162 -1.17 18.86 -14.97
C ALA A 162 -0.79 20.24 -14.42
N LEU A 163 0.51 20.48 -14.20
CA LEU A 163 1.02 21.77 -13.70
C LEU A 163 1.13 22.83 -14.80
N ASN A 164 1.47 22.44 -16.03
CA ASN A 164 1.65 23.36 -17.15
C ASN A 164 0.36 23.59 -17.97
N ALA A 165 -0.62 22.68 -17.89
CA ALA A 165 -1.91 22.76 -18.56
C ALA A 165 -1.84 23.06 -20.08
N PRO A 166 -1.08 22.28 -20.88
CA PRO A 166 -0.92 22.53 -22.31
C PRO A 166 -2.25 22.34 -23.08
N GLN A 167 -2.58 23.30 -23.93
CA GLN A 167 -3.82 23.28 -24.73
C GLN A 167 -3.59 22.94 -26.20
N THR A 168 -2.33 22.94 -26.64
CA THR A 168 -1.94 22.60 -28.02
C THR A 168 -0.84 21.53 -28.01
N ARG A 169 -0.60 20.89 -29.17
CA ARG A 169 0.48 19.91 -29.32
C ARG A 169 1.86 20.53 -29.13
N ALA A 170 2.04 21.76 -29.62
CA ALA A 170 3.28 22.52 -29.44
C ALA A 170 3.53 22.84 -27.96
N ASP A 171 2.49 23.17 -27.19
CA ASP A 171 2.63 23.40 -25.75
C ASP A 171 2.92 22.10 -25.00
N LEU A 172 2.24 21.01 -25.39
CA LEU A 172 2.45 19.68 -24.82
C LEU A 172 3.89 19.20 -25.01
N GLU A 173 4.48 19.43 -26.18
CA GLU A 173 5.87 19.09 -26.48
C GLU A 173 6.89 19.84 -25.62
N ARG A 174 6.57 21.07 -25.20
CA ARG A 174 7.43 21.88 -24.32
C ARG A 174 7.39 21.43 -22.85
N VAL A 175 6.44 20.58 -22.47
CA VAL A 175 6.32 20.07 -21.10
C VAL A 175 7.47 19.14 -20.78
N ARG A 176 8.11 19.35 -19.62
CA ARG A 176 9.21 18.50 -19.15
C ARG A 176 8.76 17.03 -19.08
N GLY A 177 9.57 16.13 -19.66
CA GLY A 177 9.30 14.70 -19.65
C GLY A 177 8.27 14.25 -20.68
N VAL A 178 7.80 15.14 -21.56
CA VAL A 178 7.08 14.82 -22.78
C VAL A 178 8.06 14.85 -23.95
N ASN A 179 8.00 13.86 -24.83
CA ASN A 179 8.78 13.84 -26.06
C ASN A 179 7.88 14.07 -27.27
N GLU A 180 8.50 14.40 -28.42
CA GLU A 180 7.81 14.65 -29.69
C GLU A 180 6.88 13.49 -30.06
N ARG A 181 7.31 12.23 -29.88
CA ARG A 181 6.49 11.04 -30.16
C ARG A 181 5.21 11.00 -29.32
N LEU A 182 5.23 11.45 -28.08
CA LEU A 182 4.05 11.51 -27.22
C LEU A 182 3.15 12.69 -27.63
N ALA A 183 3.73 13.87 -27.81
CA ALA A 183 3.01 15.11 -28.13
C ALA A 183 2.36 15.09 -29.52
N ASN A 184 3.10 14.63 -30.53
CA ASN A 184 2.68 14.61 -31.94
C ASN A 184 2.17 13.23 -32.40
N GLY A 185 2.32 12.19 -31.56
CA GLY A 185 1.82 10.86 -31.86
C GLY A 185 0.34 10.63 -31.52
N ARG A 186 -0.01 9.34 -31.45
CA ARG A 186 -1.38 8.83 -31.26
C ARG A 186 -2.06 9.22 -29.94
N TYR A 187 -1.29 9.65 -28.96
CA TYR A 187 -1.78 9.99 -27.62
C TYR A 187 -1.96 11.50 -27.39
N GLY A 188 -1.27 12.35 -28.16
CA GLY A 188 -1.24 13.79 -27.94
C GLY A 188 -2.62 14.45 -27.98
N THR A 189 -3.46 14.11 -28.97
CA THR A 189 -4.84 14.63 -29.04
C THR A 189 -5.65 14.26 -27.80
N GLY A 190 -5.65 12.98 -27.41
CA GLY A 190 -6.43 12.53 -26.25
C GLY A 190 -5.97 13.16 -24.93
N LEU A 191 -4.67 13.41 -24.77
CA LEU A 191 -4.14 14.15 -23.63
C LEU A 191 -4.63 15.59 -23.59
N ILE A 192 -4.55 16.30 -24.71
CA ILE A 192 -4.99 17.71 -24.81
C ILE A 192 -6.50 17.80 -24.55
N GLU A 193 -7.30 16.90 -25.12
CA GLU A 193 -8.73 16.82 -24.84
C GLU A 193 -9.00 16.63 -23.34
N ALA A 194 -8.31 15.68 -22.69
CA ALA A 194 -8.43 15.46 -21.25
C ALA A 194 -7.98 16.68 -20.42
N VAL A 195 -6.92 17.39 -20.84
CA VAL A 195 -6.50 18.65 -20.20
C VAL A 195 -7.60 19.70 -20.32
N ASN A 196 -8.21 19.86 -21.49
CA ASN A 196 -9.28 20.82 -21.73
C ASN A 196 -10.54 20.49 -20.91
N ILE A 197 -10.88 19.22 -20.74
CA ILE A 197 -11.95 18.79 -19.83
C ILE A 197 -11.62 19.25 -18.39
N GLY A 198 -10.38 19.03 -17.93
CA GLY A 198 -9.93 19.46 -16.61
C GLY A 198 -9.94 20.98 -16.41
N LEU A 199 -9.63 21.75 -17.46
CA LEU A 199 -9.72 23.20 -17.47
C LEU A 199 -11.18 23.69 -17.43
N ALA A 200 -12.11 22.97 -18.05
CA ALA A 200 -13.53 23.30 -18.07
C ALA A 200 -14.28 22.94 -16.78
N VAL A 201 -13.66 22.20 -15.84
CA VAL A 201 -14.30 21.86 -14.56
C VAL A 201 -14.66 23.15 -13.79
N PRO A 202 -15.91 23.33 -13.35
CA PRO A 202 -16.28 24.46 -12.50
C PRO A 202 -15.43 24.52 -11.23
N GLU A 203 -15.08 25.72 -10.77
CA GLU A 203 -14.15 25.90 -9.66
C GLU A 203 -14.65 25.23 -8.37
N GLU A 204 -15.97 25.13 -8.18
CA GLU A 204 -16.61 24.46 -7.05
C GLU A 204 -16.44 22.94 -7.10
N LYS A 205 -16.24 22.37 -8.30
CA LYS A 205 -16.07 20.92 -8.55
C LYS A 205 -14.60 20.50 -8.65
N CYS A 206 -13.66 21.45 -8.54
CA CYS A 206 -12.24 21.15 -8.51
C CYS A 206 -11.87 20.47 -7.19
N PRO A 207 -11.06 19.38 -7.23
CA PRO A 207 -10.58 18.73 -6.01
C PRO A 207 -9.74 19.69 -5.16
N ASP A 208 -9.94 19.64 -3.85
CA ASP A 208 -9.06 20.38 -2.94
C ASP A 208 -7.70 19.67 -2.80
N PRO A 209 -6.60 20.44 -2.77
CA PRO A 209 -5.31 19.88 -2.40
C PRO A 209 -5.39 19.30 -0.99
N ASP A 210 -4.84 18.10 -0.82
CA ASP A 210 -4.67 17.51 0.51
C ASP A 210 -3.82 18.48 1.34
N ARG A 211 -4.49 19.20 2.23
CA ARG A 211 -3.84 20.01 3.27
C ARG A 211 -3.31 19.03 4.30
N GLY A 212 -2.22 18.33 3.99
CA GLY A 212 -1.48 17.59 5.00
C GLY A 212 -1.26 18.53 6.19
N ARG A 213 -1.64 18.10 7.41
CA ARG A 213 -1.42 18.93 8.59
C ARG A 213 0.07 19.27 8.66
N SER A 214 0.40 20.55 8.86
CA SER A 214 1.78 20.92 9.14
C SER A 214 2.26 20.13 10.35
N PRO A 215 3.44 19.49 10.30
CA PRO A 215 4.00 18.82 11.46
C PRO A 215 4.04 19.82 12.62
N LEU A 216 3.34 19.51 13.71
CA LEU A 216 3.38 20.31 14.93
C LEU A 216 4.83 20.27 15.44
N ARG A 217 5.51 21.40 15.59
CA ARG A 217 6.92 21.40 16.04
C ARG A 217 7.04 20.63 17.37
N GLY A 218 7.91 19.62 17.42
CA GLY A 218 8.18 18.80 18.62
C GLY A 218 7.55 17.40 18.67
N HIS A 219 6.56 17.08 17.82
CA HIS A 219 5.91 15.75 17.85
C HIS A 219 6.76 14.60 17.30
N ASP A 220 7.79 14.87 16.48
CA ASP A 220 8.62 13.80 15.89
C ASP A 220 9.34 12.96 16.94
N THR A 221 9.77 13.57 18.05
CA THR A 221 10.38 12.86 19.18
C THR A 221 9.36 11.95 19.87
N LEU A 222 8.12 12.44 20.07
CA LEU A 222 7.04 11.63 20.61
C LEU A 222 6.71 10.46 19.67
N VAL A 223 6.68 10.68 18.35
CA VAL A 223 6.47 9.58 17.40
C VAL A 223 7.61 8.58 17.45
N ALA A 224 8.87 9.01 17.62
CA ALA A 224 9.98 8.09 17.81
C ALA A 224 9.82 7.23 19.08
N LEU A 225 9.37 7.83 20.20
CA LEU A 225 9.07 7.08 21.42
C LEU A 225 7.90 6.10 21.23
N LEU A 226 6.82 6.54 20.57
CA LEU A 226 5.68 5.68 20.22
C LEU A 226 6.08 4.52 19.31
N GLN A 227 7.01 4.75 18.38
CA GLN A 227 7.56 3.73 17.49
C GLN A 227 8.45 2.73 18.23
N ALA A 228 9.23 3.20 19.21
CA ALA A 228 10.04 2.33 20.08
C ALA A 228 9.15 1.46 20.97
N LEU A 229 8.12 2.04 21.59
CA LEU A 229 7.11 1.32 22.36
C LEU A 229 6.39 0.28 21.49
N LEU A 230 6.00 0.65 20.27
CA LEU A 230 5.34 -0.24 19.33
C LEU A 230 6.22 -1.47 19.06
N LYS A 231 7.50 -1.25 18.77
CA LYS A 231 8.44 -2.33 18.51
C LYS A 231 8.60 -3.23 19.74
N LEU A 232 8.77 -2.66 20.92
CA LEU A 232 8.86 -3.42 22.18
C LEU A 232 7.64 -4.34 22.38
N ARG A 233 6.42 -3.79 22.27
CA ARG A 233 5.19 -4.59 22.44
C ARG A 233 5.02 -5.65 21.37
N CYS A 234 5.40 -5.35 20.14
CA CYS A 234 5.35 -6.29 19.03
C CYS A 234 6.35 -7.44 19.21
N ASP A 235 7.56 -7.15 19.67
CA ASP A 235 8.59 -8.15 19.97
C ASP A 235 8.17 -9.05 21.15
N GLU A 236 7.63 -8.47 22.23
CA GLU A 236 7.10 -9.21 23.39
C GLU A 236 5.96 -10.17 23.02
N ASN A 237 5.13 -9.76 22.06
CA ASN A 237 4.01 -10.57 21.59
C ASN A 237 4.35 -11.43 20.37
N GLY A 238 5.51 -11.27 19.72
CA GLY A 238 5.83 -11.97 18.48
C GLY A 238 4.87 -11.66 17.34
N ILE A 239 4.54 -10.38 17.13
CA ILE A 239 3.65 -9.91 16.06
C ILE A 239 4.36 -8.82 15.26
N ALA A 240 4.10 -8.76 13.96
CA ALA A 240 4.58 -7.68 13.11
C ALA A 240 4.02 -6.30 13.52
N ALA A 241 4.90 -5.31 13.62
CA ALA A 241 4.51 -3.94 13.97
C ALA A 241 3.57 -3.31 12.94
N GLN A 242 3.73 -3.68 11.66
CA GLN A 242 2.89 -3.18 10.58
C GLN A 242 1.40 -3.58 10.73
N LEU A 243 1.10 -4.70 11.40
CA LEU A 243 -0.27 -5.09 11.69
C LEU A 243 -0.91 -4.15 12.70
N VAL A 244 -0.14 -3.65 13.67
CA VAL A 244 -0.65 -2.87 14.79
C VAL A 244 -0.83 -1.40 14.42
N ALA A 245 0.21 -0.74 13.89
CA ALA A 245 0.15 0.68 13.51
C ALA A 245 1.17 1.04 12.42
N ASN A 246 0.84 2.04 11.60
CA ASN A 246 1.79 2.66 10.67
C ASN A 246 2.19 4.08 11.10
N ARG A 247 3.22 4.66 10.45
CA ARG A 247 3.72 6.01 10.78
C ARG A 247 2.63 7.09 10.82
N LYS A 248 1.67 7.08 9.88
CA LYS A 248 0.56 8.06 9.86
C LYS A 248 -0.37 7.89 11.06
N GLU A 249 -0.58 6.66 11.50
CA GLU A 249 -1.36 6.39 12.72
C GLU A 249 -0.59 6.87 13.96
N LEU A 250 0.72 6.68 14.03
CA LEU A 250 1.55 7.23 15.12
C LEU A 250 1.54 8.75 15.16
N ASP A 251 1.60 9.42 14.01
CA ASP A 251 1.44 10.88 13.91
C ASP A 251 0.10 11.34 14.49
N ARG A 252 -0.98 10.64 14.15
CA ARG A 252 -2.31 10.96 14.67
C ARG A 252 -2.41 10.71 16.17
N ILE A 253 -1.83 9.62 16.68
CA ILE A 253 -1.79 9.35 18.12
C ILE A 253 -1.04 10.48 18.86
N ALA A 254 0.12 10.89 18.34
CA ALA A 254 0.92 11.95 18.93
C ALA A 254 0.19 13.30 18.95
N THR A 255 -0.63 13.61 17.94
CA THR A 255 -1.18 14.95 17.71
C THR A 255 -2.67 15.13 18.03
N GLU A 256 -3.47 14.05 18.08
CA GLU A 256 -4.91 14.10 18.30
C GLU A 256 -5.26 13.60 19.72
N ASP A 257 -6.13 14.30 20.45
CA ASP A 257 -6.56 13.87 21.79
C ASP A 257 -7.34 12.55 21.76
N LYS A 258 -8.14 12.36 20.69
CA LYS A 258 -8.93 11.14 20.46
C LYS A 258 -8.69 10.65 19.02
N PRO A 259 -7.57 9.95 18.77
CA PRO A 259 -7.21 9.51 17.43
C PRO A 259 -8.12 8.37 16.96
N ASP A 260 -8.82 8.58 15.86
CA ASP A 260 -9.61 7.52 15.21
C ASP A 260 -8.72 6.69 14.27
N VAL A 261 -7.93 5.78 14.85
CA VAL A 261 -6.96 4.92 14.15
C VAL A 261 -7.11 3.46 14.61
N ARG A 262 -6.67 2.50 13.79
CA ARG A 262 -6.85 1.07 14.07
C ARG A 262 -6.19 0.66 15.38
N ALA A 263 -5.06 1.27 15.71
CA ALA A 263 -4.33 1.06 16.95
C ALA A 263 -5.18 1.31 18.22
N MET A 264 -6.28 2.07 18.13
CA MET A 264 -7.18 2.38 19.26
C MET A 264 -8.37 1.42 19.38
N THR A 265 -8.41 0.35 18.58
CA THR A 265 -9.55 -0.58 18.51
C THR A 265 -9.14 -2.04 18.63
N GLY A 266 -10.04 -2.88 19.12
CA GLY A 266 -9.87 -4.33 19.21
C GLY A 266 -8.57 -4.76 19.89
N TRP A 267 -7.98 -5.84 19.37
CA TRP A 267 -6.74 -6.42 19.91
C TRP A 267 -5.53 -5.49 19.82
N ARG A 268 -5.49 -4.57 18.84
CA ARG A 268 -4.40 -3.60 18.71
C ARG A 268 -4.38 -2.63 19.88
N LYS A 269 -5.57 -2.26 20.38
CA LYS A 269 -5.71 -1.41 21.55
C LYS A 269 -5.12 -2.08 22.78
N GLU A 270 -5.39 -3.37 22.94
CA GLU A 270 -4.91 -4.18 24.05
C GLU A 270 -3.39 -4.35 24.01
N ILE A 271 -2.81 -4.61 22.83
CA ILE A 271 -1.36 -4.81 22.68
C ILE A 271 -0.56 -3.51 22.77
N TYR A 272 -1.09 -2.42 22.22
CA TYR A 272 -0.32 -1.19 22.01
C TYR A 272 -1.10 0.08 22.31
N GLY A 273 -2.36 0.18 21.87
CA GLY A 273 -3.09 1.45 21.93
C GLY A 273 -3.23 2.04 23.32
N ASN A 274 -3.49 1.21 24.34
CA ASN A 274 -3.57 1.66 25.74
C ASN A 274 -2.24 2.24 26.23
N ASP A 275 -1.13 1.55 25.97
CA ASP A 275 0.20 2.03 26.37
C ASP A 275 0.65 3.25 25.56
N ALA A 276 0.26 3.34 24.29
CA ALA A 276 0.54 4.50 23.45
C ALA A 276 -0.11 5.77 24.02
N VAL A 277 -1.34 5.66 24.52
CA VAL A 277 -2.04 6.74 25.20
C VAL A 277 -1.40 7.04 26.56
N ALA A 278 -1.08 6.01 27.36
CA ALA A 278 -0.42 6.18 28.65
C ALA A 278 0.95 6.89 28.50
N LEU A 279 1.74 6.51 27.49
CA LEU A 279 3.03 7.12 27.20
C LEU A 279 2.86 8.59 26.78
N LYS A 280 1.86 8.87 25.93
CA LYS A 280 1.52 10.24 25.53
C LYS A 280 1.12 11.12 26.72
N ASN A 281 0.37 10.54 27.67
CA ASN A 281 -0.08 11.24 28.88
C ASN A 281 1.01 11.35 29.96
N GLY A 282 2.18 10.73 29.76
CA GLY A 282 3.25 10.71 30.75
C GLY A 282 2.97 9.80 31.94
N GLU A 283 2.09 8.81 31.80
CA GLU A 283 1.76 7.83 32.85
C GLU A 283 2.77 6.67 32.89
N ILE A 284 3.45 6.42 31.77
CA ILE A 284 4.55 5.45 31.63
C ILE A 284 5.75 6.09 30.94
N ALA A 285 6.92 5.49 31.13
CA ALA A 285 8.16 5.86 30.45
C ALA A 285 8.90 4.62 29.92
N LEU A 286 9.73 4.82 28.90
CA LEU A 286 10.66 3.81 28.40
C LEU A 286 12.01 3.99 29.10
N THR A 287 12.54 2.90 29.64
CA THR A 287 13.90 2.83 30.20
C THR A 287 14.72 1.76 29.50
N ALA A 288 16.04 1.82 29.63
CA ALA A 288 16.96 0.84 29.07
C ALA A 288 17.90 0.26 30.14
N GLU A 289 18.10 -1.06 30.07
CA GLU A 289 19.09 -1.78 30.87
C GLU A 289 19.92 -2.65 29.92
N GLY A 290 21.17 -2.26 29.69
CA GLY A 290 22.01 -2.86 28.66
C GLY A 290 21.42 -2.68 27.25
N LEU A 291 21.13 -3.79 26.57
CA LEU A 291 20.50 -3.81 25.24
C LEU A 291 18.96 -3.98 25.30
N SER A 292 18.37 -4.07 26.49
CA SER A 292 16.94 -4.27 26.67
C SER A 292 16.22 -2.96 26.96
N VAL A 293 15.07 -2.74 26.32
CA VAL A 293 14.16 -1.62 26.63
C VAL A 293 12.99 -2.18 27.44
N ARG A 294 12.54 -1.46 28.48
CA ARG A 294 11.40 -1.84 29.32
C ARG A 294 10.51 -0.64 29.62
N ILE A 295 9.28 -0.92 30.00
CA ILE A 295 8.30 0.10 30.43
C ILE A 295 8.37 0.23 31.95
N VAL A 296 8.38 1.46 32.45
CA VAL A 296 8.24 1.81 33.87
C VAL A 296 7.07 2.76 34.06
N LYS A 297 6.47 2.76 35.26
CA LYS A 297 5.52 3.82 35.63
C LYS A 297 6.30 5.11 35.88
N ALA A 298 5.77 6.20 35.34
CA ALA A 298 6.35 7.53 35.51
C ALA A 298 6.08 8.10 36.91
#